data_AF-A0A372QD44-F1
#
_entry.id   AF-A0A372QD44-F1
#
_cell.length_a   1.000
_cell.length_b   1.000
_cell.length_c   1.000
_cell.angle_alpha   90.00
_cell.angle_beta   90.00
_cell.angle_gamma   90.00
#
_symmetry.space_group_name_H-M   'P 1'
#
loop_
_entity.id
_entity.type
_entity.pdbx_description
1 polymer ?
#
loop_
_entity_poly.entity_id
_entity_poly.type
_entity_poly.pdbx_seq_one_letter_code
_entity_poly.pdbx_strand_id
1 'polypeptide(L)'
;MTYTRVLLKELCDQIAVDELDNRLAKIPQFPGLKIFKNGLKNIKQFTANEFWNMMKNLIKQWAKSFIKLFKKYSLSELRLPKLHNWCYHIIKTIREYGAINGFTMETYKFLHKDAVKIPYRSSNKRDLTDQMIKSVGITASMIFNALSQINIVLCYIGLPKRDN
;
A
#
# COMPACT_ATOMS: atom_id res chain seq x y z
N MET A 1 -18.02 3.34 -4.77
CA MET A 1 -17.91 4.43 -3.76
C MET A 1 -18.71 4.15 -2.50
N THR A 2 -19.89 3.53 -2.60
CA THR A 2 -20.65 3.02 -1.44
C THR A 2 -19.84 2.00 -0.65
N TYR A 3 -19.23 1.01 -1.32
CA TYR A 3 -18.36 0.01 -0.68
C TYR A 3 -17.22 0.62 0.13
N THR A 4 -16.44 1.53 -0.48
CA THR A 4 -15.29 2.17 0.17
C THR A 4 -15.68 2.99 1.39
N ARG A 5 -16.86 3.62 1.37
CA ARG A 5 -17.39 4.37 2.51
C ARG A 5 -17.91 3.49 3.62
N VAL A 6 -18.59 2.40 3.27
CA VAL A 6 -19.03 1.39 4.25
C VAL A 6 -17.80 0.80 4.94
N LEU A 7 -16.78 0.42 4.17
CA LEU A 7 -15.52 -0.10 4.70
C LEU A 7 -14.79 0.90 5.60
N LEU A 8 -14.68 2.18 5.18
CA LEU A 8 -14.05 3.22 6.00
C LEU A 8 -14.84 3.50 7.29
N LYS A 9 -16.17 3.45 7.22
CA LYS A 9 -17.04 3.62 8.38
C LYS A 9 -16.91 2.46 9.35
N GLU A 10 -16.79 1.23 8.84
CA GLU A 10 -16.57 0.02 9.66
C GLU A 10 -15.18 -0.01 10.31
N LEU A 11 -14.14 0.47 9.60
CA LEU A 11 -12.76 0.39 10.09
C LEU A 11 -12.33 1.58 10.95
N CYS A 12 -12.88 2.78 10.69
CA CYS A 12 -12.35 4.04 11.23
C CYS A 12 -13.44 5.02 11.68
N ASP A 13 -14.67 4.53 11.85
CA ASP A 13 -15.85 5.31 12.23
C ASP A 13 -16.21 6.44 11.25
N GLN A 14 -17.31 7.12 11.56
CA GLN A 14 -17.86 8.21 10.75
C GLN A 14 -16.91 9.42 10.65
N ILE A 15 -16.04 9.62 11.66
CA ILE A 15 -15.07 10.72 11.74
C ILE A 15 -14.10 10.69 10.55
N ALA A 16 -13.56 9.51 10.21
CA ALA A 16 -12.61 9.37 9.10
C ALA A 16 -13.26 9.67 7.74
N VAL A 17 -14.54 9.33 7.59
CA VAL A 17 -15.31 9.61 6.37
C VAL A 17 -15.54 11.12 6.21
N ASP A 18 -15.91 11.82 7.29
CA ASP A 18 -16.15 13.26 7.23
C ASP A 18 -14.86 14.06 7.01
N GLU A 19 -13.74 13.63 7.61
CA GLU A 19 -12.43 14.24 7.36
C GLU A 19 -11.97 14.06 5.91
N LEU A 20 -12.17 12.88 5.33
CA LEU A 20 -11.88 12.63 3.92
C LEU A 20 -12.69 13.57 3.00
N ASP A 21 -13.99 13.71 3.27
CA ASP A 21 -14.86 14.59 2.50
C ASP A 21 -14.43 16.06 2.60
N ASN A 22 -14.05 16.52 3.80
CA ASN A 22 -13.53 17.88 4.04
C ASN A 22 -12.23 18.14 3.27
N ARG A 23 -11.30 17.18 3.25
CA ARG A 23 -10.03 17.31 2.54
C ARG A 23 -10.23 17.35 1.02
N LEU A 24 -11.14 16.56 0.50
CA LEU A 24 -11.47 16.56 -0.93
C LEU A 24 -12.15 17.87 -1.35
N ALA A 25 -13.01 18.43 -0.51
CA ALA A 25 -13.63 19.74 -0.76
C ALA A 25 -12.60 20.89 -0.81
N LYS A 26 -11.47 20.75 -0.10
CA LYS A 26 -10.37 21.73 -0.09
C LYS A 26 -9.39 21.59 -1.26
N ILE A 27 -9.55 20.59 -2.15
CA ILE A 27 -8.68 20.45 -3.32
C ILE A 27 -8.90 21.67 -4.25
N PRO A 28 -7.84 22.38 -4.67
CA PRO A 28 -7.96 23.52 -5.57
C PRO A 28 -8.67 23.13 -6.87
N GLN A 29 -9.49 24.04 -7.40
CA GLN A 29 -10.29 23.77 -8.58
C GLN A 29 -9.41 23.74 -9.84
N PHE A 30 -9.67 22.75 -10.72
CA PHE A 30 -8.99 22.62 -12.01
C PHE A 30 -9.99 22.45 -13.15
N PRO A 31 -9.77 23.12 -14.30
CA PRO A 31 -10.56 22.89 -15.50
C PRO A 31 -10.53 21.42 -15.91
N GLY A 32 -11.69 20.80 -16.09
CA GLY A 32 -11.83 19.40 -16.51
C GLY A 32 -11.90 18.36 -15.38
N LEU A 33 -11.84 18.75 -14.11
CA LEU A 33 -12.16 17.87 -12.97
C LEU A 33 -13.59 18.09 -12.46
N LYS A 34 -14.29 17.00 -12.12
CA LYS A 34 -15.56 17.09 -11.36
C LYS A 34 -15.31 17.76 -10.01
N ILE A 35 -16.18 18.72 -9.67
CA ILE A 35 -16.05 19.54 -8.47
C ILE A 35 -16.65 18.79 -7.28
N PHE A 36 -15.89 18.64 -6.20
CA PHE A 36 -16.34 17.99 -4.96
C PHE A 36 -16.74 19.01 -3.91
N LYS A 37 -17.69 19.91 -4.24
CA LYS A 37 -18.14 20.96 -3.29
C LYS A 37 -18.58 20.40 -1.94
N ASN A 38 -19.10 19.16 -1.92
CA ASN A 38 -19.57 18.46 -0.72
C ASN A 38 -18.82 17.12 -0.51
N GLY A 39 -17.54 17.03 -0.90
CA GLY A 39 -16.77 15.79 -0.87
C GLY A 39 -17.33 14.71 -1.80
N LEU A 40 -17.19 13.44 -1.42
CA LEU A 40 -17.65 12.28 -2.20
C LEU A 40 -19.16 12.02 -1.99
N LYS A 41 -19.87 12.81 -1.15
CA LYS A 41 -21.28 12.56 -0.75
C LYS A 41 -22.20 12.43 -1.96
N ASN A 42 -21.97 13.21 -3.02
CA ASN A 42 -22.87 13.30 -4.18
C ASN A 42 -22.36 12.58 -5.43
N ILE A 43 -21.21 11.89 -5.38
CA ILE A 43 -20.66 11.21 -6.55
C ILE A 43 -21.27 9.82 -6.64
N LYS A 44 -22.28 9.65 -7.49
CA LYS A 44 -22.89 8.35 -7.75
C LYS A 44 -21.85 7.33 -8.25
N GLN A 45 -20.94 7.74 -9.13
CA GLN A 45 -19.80 6.95 -9.63
C GLN A 45 -18.72 7.87 -10.23
N PHE A 46 -17.45 7.49 -10.07
CA PHE A 46 -16.33 7.98 -10.89
C PHE A 46 -16.16 7.00 -12.04
N THR A 47 -15.99 7.51 -13.26
CA THR A 47 -15.42 6.67 -14.32
C THR A 47 -13.94 6.42 -14.02
N ALA A 48 -13.41 5.26 -14.42
CA ALA A 48 -12.01 4.94 -14.19
C ALA A 48 -11.07 6.03 -14.75
N ASN A 49 -11.40 6.60 -15.90
CA ASN A 49 -10.60 7.65 -16.54
C ASN A 49 -10.59 8.96 -15.73
N GLU A 50 -11.73 9.36 -15.16
CA GLU A 50 -11.80 10.54 -14.28
C GLU A 50 -10.92 10.36 -13.03
N PHE A 51 -10.94 9.17 -12.41
CA PHE A 51 -10.09 8.86 -11.26
C PHE A 51 -8.60 8.93 -11.61
N TRP A 52 -8.19 8.34 -12.73
CA TRP A 52 -6.79 8.38 -13.18
C TRP A 52 -6.30 9.80 -13.47
N ASN A 53 -7.14 10.62 -14.09
CA ASN A 53 -6.82 12.03 -14.37
C ASN A 53 -6.67 12.83 -13.06
N MET A 54 -7.54 12.60 -12.09
CA MET A 54 -7.42 13.22 -10.76
C MET A 54 -6.10 12.83 -10.08
N MET A 55 -5.77 11.54 -10.03
CA MET A 55 -4.52 11.06 -9.44
C MET A 55 -3.29 11.68 -10.12
N LYS A 56 -3.28 11.72 -11.45
CA LYS A 56 -2.20 12.34 -12.23
C LYS A 56 -2.03 13.83 -11.89
N ASN A 57 -3.13 14.56 -11.74
CA ASN A 57 -3.08 15.98 -11.39
C ASN A 57 -2.62 16.22 -9.95
N LEU A 58 -3.05 15.40 -8.99
CA LEU A 58 -2.60 15.48 -7.60
C LEU A 58 -1.10 15.22 -7.47
N ILE A 59 -0.60 14.17 -8.14
CA ILE A 59 0.83 13.84 -8.15
C ILE A 59 1.66 15.01 -8.73
N LYS A 60 1.23 15.57 -9.87
CA LYS A 60 1.92 16.71 -10.50
C LYS A 60 1.94 17.95 -9.60
N GLN A 61 0.83 18.28 -8.96
CA GLN A 61 0.77 19.41 -8.03
C GLN A 61 1.68 19.22 -6.83
N TRP A 62 1.62 18.04 -6.22
CA TRP A 62 2.50 17.69 -5.12
C TRP A 62 3.98 17.81 -5.53
N ALA A 63 4.35 17.26 -6.68
CA ALA A 63 5.73 17.32 -7.18
C ALA A 63 6.18 18.77 -7.44
N LYS A 64 5.32 19.61 -8.01
CA LYS A 64 5.62 21.04 -8.23
C LYS A 64 5.86 21.77 -6.91
N SER A 65 5.00 21.55 -5.91
CA SER A 65 5.15 22.14 -4.58
C SER A 65 6.40 21.63 -3.86
N PHE A 66 6.67 20.32 -3.94
CA PHE A 66 7.87 19.70 -3.40
C PHE A 66 9.14 20.30 -4.01
N ILE A 67 9.21 20.38 -5.34
CA ILE A 67 10.35 21.00 -6.03
C ILE A 67 10.50 22.45 -5.59
N LYS A 68 9.41 23.24 -5.57
CA LYS A 68 9.45 24.65 -5.17
C LYS A 68 10.03 24.84 -3.76
N LEU A 69 9.65 23.99 -2.80
CA LEU A 69 10.11 24.09 -1.40
C LEU A 69 11.57 23.69 -1.23
N PHE A 70 12.00 22.62 -1.90
CA PHE A 70 13.30 22.01 -1.66
C PHE A 70 14.38 22.40 -2.68
N LYS A 71 14.03 23.10 -3.78
CA LYS A 71 14.96 23.45 -4.86
C LYS A 71 16.23 24.14 -4.34
N LYS A 72 16.10 25.05 -3.36
CA LYS A 72 17.25 25.79 -2.80
C LYS A 72 18.27 24.92 -2.05
N TYR A 73 17.87 23.72 -1.63
CA TYR A 73 18.73 22.79 -0.88
C TYR A 73 19.35 21.72 -1.78
N SER A 74 19.04 21.71 -3.09
CA SER A 74 19.46 20.66 -4.01
C SER A 74 20.31 21.24 -5.14
N LEU A 75 21.58 20.83 -5.19
CA LEU A 75 22.50 21.20 -6.26
C LEU A 75 22.04 20.68 -7.65
N SER A 76 21.24 19.60 -7.67
CA SER A 76 20.71 18.99 -8.90
C SER A 76 19.32 19.49 -9.31
N GLU A 77 18.84 20.57 -8.69
CA GLU A 77 17.49 21.12 -8.88
C GLU A 77 16.36 20.10 -8.64
N LEU A 78 16.61 19.05 -7.86
CA LEU A 78 15.68 17.93 -7.64
C LEU A 78 15.28 17.17 -8.91
N ARG A 79 16.18 17.08 -9.90
CA ARG A 79 16.05 16.17 -11.06
C ARG A 79 16.27 14.71 -10.65
N LEU A 80 15.43 14.22 -9.75
CA LEU A 80 15.53 12.86 -9.22
C LEU A 80 14.82 11.89 -10.17
N PRO A 81 15.49 10.84 -10.68
CA PRO A 81 14.86 9.83 -11.52
C PRO A 81 13.62 9.19 -10.87
N LYS A 82 13.65 9.03 -9.54
CA LYS A 82 12.50 8.54 -8.76
C LYS A 82 11.30 9.49 -8.81
N LEU A 83 11.54 10.80 -8.75
CA LEU A 83 10.48 11.81 -8.84
C LEU A 83 9.90 11.87 -10.26
N HIS A 84 10.75 11.75 -11.28
CA HIS A 84 10.31 11.63 -12.67
C HIS A 84 9.43 10.39 -12.86
N ASN A 85 9.89 9.23 -12.39
CA ASN A 85 9.13 7.99 -12.45
C ASN A 85 7.77 8.11 -11.76
N TRP A 86 7.74 8.74 -10.58
CA TRP A 86 6.51 9.03 -9.85
C TRP A 86 5.54 9.91 -10.64
N CYS A 87 6.03 10.97 -11.30
CA CYS A 87 5.17 11.92 -12.02
C CYS A 87 4.60 11.37 -13.33
N TYR A 88 5.36 10.56 -14.06
CA TYR A 88 5.05 10.20 -15.45
C TYR A 88 4.73 8.74 -15.66
N HIS A 89 5.31 7.83 -14.89
CA HIS A 89 5.23 6.39 -15.16
C HIS A 89 4.34 5.66 -14.16
N ILE A 90 4.26 6.09 -12.90
CA ILE A 90 3.57 5.33 -11.85
C ILE A 90 2.11 4.98 -12.20
N ILE A 91 1.35 5.95 -12.71
CA ILE A 91 -0.05 5.76 -13.07
C ILE A 91 -0.19 4.81 -14.28
N LYS A 92 0.73 4.93 -15.24
CA LYS A 92 0.78 4.03 -16.41
C LYS A 92 1.08 2.61 -15.95
N THR A 93 2.10 2.43 -15.11
CA THR A 93 2.51 1.14 -14.57
C THR A 93 1.38 0.49 -13.78
N ILE A 94 0.67 1.23 -12.91
CA ILE A 94 -0.45 0.65 -12.15
C ILE A 94 -1.60 0.23 -13.08
N ARG A 95 -1.88 1.01 -14.13
CA ARG A 95 -2.93 0.69 -15.09
C ARG A 95 -2.62 -0.56 -15.91
N GLU A 96 -1.36 -0.76 -16.28
CA GLU A 96 -0.92 -1.88 -17.11
C GLU A 96 -0.65 -3.17 -16.30
N TYR A 97 -0.08 -3.04 -15.10
CA TYR A 97 0.44 -4.17 -14.32
C TYR A 97 -0.21 -4.34 -12.95
N GLY A 98 -1.16 -3.48 -12.57
CA GLY A 98 -1.82 -3.53 -11.26
C GLY A 98 -0.97 -2.93 -10.13
N ALA A 99 -1.20 -3.37 -8.89
CA ALA A 99 -0.51 -2.81 -7.73
C ALA A 99 1.02 -3.01 -7.82
N ILE A 100 1.78 -1.95 -7.51
CA ILE A 100 3.25 -1.96 -7.58
C ILE A 100 3.89 -2.87 -6.53
N ASN A 101 3.12 -3.34 -5.55
CA ASN A 101 3.61 -4.19 -4.45
C ASN A 101 4.30 -5.47 -4.96
N GLY A 102 3.91 -6.00 -6.13
CA GLY A 102 4.58 -7.15 -6.74
C GLY A 102 5.97 -6.84 -7.32
N PHE A 103 6.30 -5.56 -7.52
CA PHE A 103 7.56 -5.09 -8.08
C PHE A 103 8.49 -4.46 -7.03
N THR A 104 8.07 -4.34 -5.76
CA THR A 104 8.96 -3.84 -4.71
C THR A 104 9.91 -4.94 -4.26
N MET A 105 11.15 -4.58 -3.92
CA MET A 105 12.10 -5.51 -3.31
C MET A 105 11.75 -5.81 -1.84
N GLU A 106 10.60 -5.39 -1.33
CA GLU A 106 10.26 -5.53 0.10
C GLU A 106 10.16 -6.99 0.50
N THR A 107 9.43 -7.80 -0.27
CA THR A 107 9.34 -9.26 -0.07
C THR A 107 10.70 -9.92 -0.15
N TYR A 108 11.51 -9.57 -1.16
CA TYR A 108 12.86 -10.12 -1.30
C TYR A 108 13.77 -9.74 -0.13
N LYS A 109 13.74 -8.46 0.30
CA LYS A 109 14.54 -7.96 1.43
C LYS A 109 14.12 -8.62 2.74
N PHE A 110 12.82 -8.82 2.94
CA PHE A 110 12.26 -9.54 4.07
C PHE A 110 12.76 -10.99 4.10
N LEU A 111 12.57 -11.73 2.99
CA LEU A 111 13.06 -13.10 2.86
C LEU A 111 14.57 -13.20 3.05
N HIS A 112 15.36 -12.32 2.45
CA HIS A 112 16.81 -12.31 2.63
C HIS A 112 17.21 -12.00 4.08
N LYS A 113 16.46 -11.14 4.79
CA LYS A 113 16.72 -10.87 6.20
C LYS A 113 16.46 -12.12 7.04
N ASP A 114 15.32 -12.77 6.83
CA ASP A 114 14.83 -13.86 7.67
C ASP A 114 15.46 -15.22 7.34
N ALA A 115 15.66 -15.52 6.07
CA ALA A 115 16.23 -16.78 5.62
C ALA A 115 17.76 -16.77 5.55
N VAL A 116 18.40 -15.59 5.44
CA VAL A 116 19.86 -15.50 5.28
C VAL A 116 20.50 -14.76 6.45
N LYS A 117 20.18 -13.48 6.67
CA LYS A 117 20.90 -12.66 7.66
C LYS A 117 20.72 -13.15 9.09
N ILE A 118 19.49 -13.53 9.49
CA ILE A 118 19.20 -13.99 10.84
C ILE A 118 19.88 -15.35 11.12
N PRO A 119 19.66 -16.41 10.31
CA PRO A 119 20.31 -17.71 10.48
C PRO A 119 21.84 -17.64 10.45
N TYR A 120 22.40 -16.81 9.55
CA TYR A 120 23.83 -16.60 9.48
C TYR A 120 24.39 -15.97 10.75
N ARG A 121 23.72 -14.95 11.30
CA ARG A 121 24.13 -14.28 12.55
C ARG A 121 24.04 -15.19 13.76
N SER A 122 23.08 -16.11 13.79
CA SER A 122 22.95 -17.10 14.87
C SER A 122 23.88 -18.29 14.72
N SER A 123 24.52 -18.48 13.56
CA SER A 123 25.44 -19.60 13.32
C SER A 123 26.81 -19.37 13.97
N ASN A 124 27.51 -20.48 14.27
CA ASN A 124 28.91 -20.43 14.70
C ASN A 124 29.92 -20.37 13.53
N LYS A 125 29.42 -20.25 12.29
CA LYS A 125 30.18 -20.18 11.03
C LYS A 125 31.00 -21.42 10.65
N ARG A 126 30.84 -22.55 11.34
CA ARG A 126 31.33 -23.86 10.91
C ARG A 126 30.18 -24.60 10.25
N ASP A 127 30.39 -25.16 9.06
CA ASP A 127 29.32 -25.84 8.33
C ASP A 127 28.02 -25.01 8.23
N LEU A 128 28.18 -23.82 7.64
CA LEU A 128 27.23 -22.72 7.74
C LEU A 128 25.89 -23.07 7.09
N THR A 129 25.95 -23.77 5.96
CA THR A 129 24.79 -24.10 5.12
C THR A 129 23.80 -24.97 5.89
N ASP A 130 24.29 -26.03 6.54
CA ASP A 130 23.46 -26.98 7.27
C ASP A 130 22.81 -26.32 8.49
N GLN A 131 23.55 -25.46 9.20
CA GLN A 131 22.99 -24.68 10.31
C GLN A 131 21.91 -23.70 9.86
N MET A 132 22.13 -23.01 8.75
CA MET A 132 21.16 -22.06 8.20
C MET A 132 19.89 -22.77 7.74
N ILE A 133 20.03 -23.88 7.00
CA ILE A 133 18.89 -24.70 6.56
C ILE A 133 18.10 -25.22 7.76
N LYS A 134 18.79 -25.77 8.77
CA LYS A 134 18.15 -26.30 9.98
C LYS A 134 17.40 -25.21 10.76
N SER A 135 18.01 -24.04 10.93
CA SER A 135 17.38 -22.90 11.62
C SER A 135 16.12 -22.44 10.90
N VAL A 136 16.17 -22.27 9.57
CA VAL A 136 15.00 -21.87 8.77
C VAL A 136 13.92 -22.94 8.83
N GLY A 137 14.28 -24.22 8.76
CA GLY A 137 13.35 -25.34 8.87
C GLY A 137 12.60 -25.38 10.21
N ILE A 138 13.28 -25.11 11.32
CA ILE A 138 12.65 -25.02 12.65
C ILE A 138 11.64 -23.86 12.67
N THR A 139 12.03 -22.68 12.19
CA THR A 139 11.13 -21.52 12.14
C THR A 139 9.90 -21.77 11.27
N ALA A 140 10.07 -22.39 10.11
CA ALA A 140 8.97 -22.74 9.22
C ALA A 140 7.99 -23.72 9.86
N SER A 141 8.49 -24.74 10.56
CA SER A 141 7.67 -25.70 11.30
C SER A 141 6.88 -25.03 12.44
N MET A 142 7.50 -24.12 13.19
CA MET A 142 6.82 -23.35 14.24
C MET A 142 5.69 -22.49 13.68
N ILE A 143 5.92 -21.79 12.56
CA ILE A 143 4.90 -20.97 11.90
C ILE A 143 3.76 -21.84 11.38
N PHE A 144 4.07 -22.96 10.72
CA PHE A 144 3.06 -23.89 10.23
C PHE A 144 2.16 -24.41 11.36
N ASN A 145 2.77 -24.81 12.48
CA ASN A 145 2.02 -25.27 13.66
C ASN A 145 1.15 -24.15 14.26
N ALA A 146 1.67 -22.92 14.37
CA ALA A 146 0.91 -21.77 14.88
C ALA A 146 -0.28 -21.41 13.97
N LEU A 147 -0.08 -21.41 12.65
CA LEU A 147 -1.16 -21.17 11.68
C LEU A 147 -2.20 -22.29 11.69
N SER A 148 -1.77 -23.55 11.84
CA SER A 148 -2.68 -24.68 11.99
C SER A 148 -3.56 -24.53 13.23
N GLN A 149 -3.00 -24.08 14.36
CA GLN A 149 -3.79 -23.83 15.57
C GLN A 149 -4.78 -22.66 15.39
N ILE A 150 -4.37 -21.56 14.74
CA ILE A 150 -5.27 -20.44 14.45
C ILE A 150 -6.43 -20.87 13.53
N ASN A 151 -6.15 -21.66 12.48
CA ASN A 151 -7.19 -22.18 11.59
C ASN A 151 -8.13 -23.15 12.32
N ILE A 152 -7.62 -24.01 13.21
CA ILE A 152 -8.44 -24.88 14.05
C ILE A 152 -9.34 -24.03 14.97
N VAL A 153 -8.80 -22.99 15.61
CA VAL A 153 -9.56 -22.07 16.47
C VAL A 153 -10.64 -21.32 15.67
N LEU A 154 -10.34 -20.85 14.46
CA LEU A 154 -11.33 -20.22 13.56
C LEU A 154 -12.43 -21.22 13.14
N CYS A 155 -12.10 -22.49 12.92
CA CYS A 155 -13.09 -23.54 12.66
C CYS A 155 -13.98 -23.82 13.88
N TYR A 156 -13.45 -23.72 15.10
CA TYR A 156 -14.18 -23.96 16.35
C TYR A 156 -15.09 -22.80 16.79
N ILE A 157 -14.84 -21.57 16.32
CA ILE A 157 -15.66 -20.37 16.65
C ILE A 157 -16.94 -20.28 15.78
N GLY A 158 -17.19 -21.25 14.89
CA GLY A 158 -18.52 -21.57 14.34
C GLY A 158 -19.46 -20.38 14.05
N LEU A 159 -19.34 -19.76 12.87
CA LEU A 159 -20.52 -19.15 12.25
C LEU A 159 -21.57 -20.26 12.08
N PRO A 160 -22.82 -20.09 12.57
CA PRO A 160 -23.80 -21.16 12.55
C PRO A 160 -24.12 -21.55 11.11
N LYS A 161 -24.15 -22.86 10.86
CA LYS A 161 -24.68 -23.43 9.62
C LYS A 161 -26.10 -22.90 9.43
N ARG A 162 -26.33 -22.28 8.28
CA ARG A 162 -27.66 -21.91 7.82
C ARG A 162 -28.32 -23.22 7.37
N ASP A 163 -29.12 -23.82 8.23
CA ASP A 163 -29.99 -24.92 7.84
C ASP A 163 -31.12 -24.37 6.96
N ASN A 164 -31.44 -25.12 5.90
CA ASN A 164 -32.41 -24.78 4.86
C ASN A 164 -33.84 -24.60 5.38
#